data_AF-A0A9W5Q5X5-F1
#
_entry.id   AF-A0A9W5Q5X5-F1
#
_cell.length_a   1.000
_cell.length_b   1.000
_cell.length_c   1.000
_cell.angle_alpha   90.00
_cell.angle_beta   90.00
_cell.angle_gamma   90.00
#
_symmetry.space_group_name_H-M   'P 1'
#
loop_
_entity.id
_entity.type
_entity.pdbx_description
1 polymer ?
#
loop_
_entity_poly.entity_id
_entity_poly.type
_entity_poly.pdbx_seq_one_letter_code
_entity_poly.pdbx_strand_id
1 'polypeptide(L)'
;MCEVRTEINHYHTSKCLVCGHQDRVNYPSKEEYQEVTVCPKCNGAFVDMYKLEKYKQSNETVEPLLTITLTDIDAKPIVRYKGKQIDRKLRVAFDWETQSIDKINRTYIHIEHVPSDNKHFNTEVIQHNHPIVEEQVEIYWL
;
A
#
# COMPACT_ATOMS: atom_id res chain seq x y z
N MET A 1 -25.25 -12.99 60.05
CA MET A 1 -23.95 -12.57 59.48
C MET A 1 -24.15 -12.51 57.98
N CYS A 2 -24.09 -11.34 57.36
CA CYS A 2 -24.22 -11.22 55.90
C CYS A 2 -22.85 -11.49 55.28
N GLU A 3 -22.75 -12.55 54.48
CA GLU A 3 -21.55 -12.81 53.66
C GLU A 3 -21.48 -11.76 52.54
N VAL A 4 -20.58 -10.80 52.68
CA VAL A 4 -20.24 -9.89 51.58
C VAL A 4 -19.33 -10.66 50.64
N ARG A 5 -19.88 -11.15 49.52
CA ARG A 5 -19.09 -11.72 48.43
C ARG A 5 -18.58 -10.57 47.56
N THR A 6 -17.28 -10.35 47.58
CA THR A 6 -16.62 -9.37 46.70
C THR A 6 -16.44 -10.00 45.33
N GLU A 7 -17.33 -9.70 44.38
CA GLU A 7 -17.20 -10.16 42.99
C GLU A 7 -16.20 -9.25 42.25
N ILE A 8 -15.06 -9.82 41.83
CA ILE A 8 -14.07 -9.11 41.03
C ILE A 8 -14.53 -9.20 39.56
N ASN A 9 -15.07 -8.11 39.02
CA ASN A 9 -15.49 -8.04 37.63
C ASN A 9 -14.29 -7.72 36.72
N HIS A 10 -13.85 -8.68 35.91
CA HIS A 10 -12.82 -8.45 34.90
C HIS A 10 -13.46 -7.98 33.60
N TYR A 11 -12.88 -6.94 32.99
CA TYR A 11 -13.35 -6.44 31.71
C TYR A 11 -12.21 -5.91 30.85
N HIS A 12 -12.45 -5.86 29.54
CA HIS A 12 -11.63 -5.11 28.60
C HIS A 12 -12.54 -4.34 27.64
N THR A 13 -12.01 -3.28 27.03
CA THR A 13 -12.75 -2.55 26.00
C THR A 13 -12.41 -3.14 24.65
N SER A 14 -13.42 -3.50 23.87
CA SER A 14 -13.27 -4.04 22.52
C SER A 14 -13.77 -3.06 21.47
N LYS A 15 -13.20 -3.14 20.27
CA LYS A 15 -13.60 -2.36 19.08
C LYS A 15 -13.85 -3.29 17.90
N CYS A 16 -14.94 -3.03 17.17
CA CYS A 16 -15.25 -3.75 15.95
C CYS A 16 -14.38 -3.24 14.80
N LEU A 17 -13.72 -4.16 14.10
CA LEU A 17 -12.92 -3.84 12.92
C LEU A 17 -13.77 -3.49 11.68
N VAL A 18 -15.04 -3.90 11.65
CA VAL A 18 -15.95 -3.65 10.51
C VAL A 18 -16.72 -2.35 10.68
N CYS A 19 -17.49 -2.22 11.77
CA CYS A 19 -18.39 -1.07 11.97
C CYS A 19 -17.86 -0.01 12.94
N GLY A 20 -16.68 -0.21 13.55
CA GLY A 20 -16.06 0.75 14.46
C GLY A 20 -16.72 0.87 15.84
N HIS A 21 -17.83 0.16 16.11
CA HIS A 21 -18.48 0.10 17.41
C HIS A 21 -17.49 -0.30 18.51
N GLN A 22 -17.60 0.33 19.68
CA GLN A 22 -16.82 0.01 20.87
C GLN A 22 -17.74 -0.31 22.04
N ASP A 23 -17.35 -1.29 22.84
CA ASP A 23 -18.07 -1.68 24.06
C ASP A 23 -17.16 -2.42 25.04
N ARG A 24 -17.61 -2.54 26.29
CA ARG A 24 -16.92 -3.31 27.33
C ARG A 24 -17.34 -4.78 27.28
N VAL A 25 -16.36 -5.66 27.24
CA VAL A 25 -16.55 -7.11 27.33
C VAL A 25 -16.15 -7.56 28.72
N ASN A 26 -17.14 -8.00 29.51
CA ASN A 26 -16.92 -8.56 30.83
C ASN A 26 -16.67 -10.07 30.73
N TYR A 27 -15.81 -10.58 31.59
CA TYR A 27 -15.48 -12.01 31.67
C TYR A 27 -15.25 -12.41 33.14
N PRO A 28 -15.62 -13.64 33.52
CA PRO A 28 -15.64 -14.05 34.93
C PRO A 28 -14.24 -14.33 35.50
N SER A 29 -13.26 -14.68 34.66
CA SER A 29 -11.88 -14.94 35.08
C SER A 29 -10.89 -14.65 33.96
N LYS A 30 -9.61 -14.40 34.29
CA LYS A 30 -8.56 -14.16 33.29
C LYS A 30 -8.34 -15.35 32.34
N GLU A 31 -8.70 -16.56 32.74
CA GLU A 31 -8.60 -17.78 31.92
C GLU A 31 -9.64 -17.80 30.80
N GLU A 32 -10.79 -17.16 31.02
CA GLU A 32 -11.87 -17.02 30.05
C GLU A 32 -11.72 -15.77 29.14
N TYR A 33 -10.59 -15.07 29.27
CA TYR A 33 -10.27 -13.94 28.41
C TYR A 33 -10.18 -14.37 26.94
N GLN A 34 -10.95 -13.69 26.09
CA GLN A 34 -10.87 -13.82 24.64
C GLN A 34 -10.43 -12.50 24.03
N GLU A 35 -9.32 -12.55 23.29
CA GLU A 35 -8.74 -11.40 22.58
C GLU A 35 -9.63 -10.92 21.42
N VAL A 36 -10.36 -11.84 20.80
CA VAL A 36 -11.28 -11.58 19.69
C VAL A 36 -12.61 -12.28 19.96
N THR A 37 -13.69 -11.51 19.87
CA THR A 37 -15.08 -11.96 20.00
C THR A 37 -15.90 -11.48 18.79
N VAL A 38 -17.20 -11.76 18.77
CA VAL A 38 -18.10 -11.37 17.68
C VAL A 38 -18.79 -10.04 18.03
N CYS A 39 -18.78 -9.10 17.09
CA CYS A 39 -19.42 -7.80 17.29
C CYS A 39 -20.94 -7.96 17.35
N PRO A 40 -21.61 -7.44 18.40
CA PRO A 40 -23.05 -7.59 18.55
C PRO A 40 -23.86 -6.81 17.51
N LYS A 41 -23.25 -5.87 16.77
CA LYS A 41 -23.95 -5.03 15.79
C LYS A 41 -23.90 -5.51 14.35
N CYS A 42 -22.83 -6.20 13.96
CA CYS A 42 -22.56 -6.52 12.56
C CYS A 42 -21.91 -7.87 12.34
N ASN A 43 -21.77 -8.68 13.38
CA ASN A 43 -21.09 -9.98 13.38
C ASN A 43 -19.62 -9.93 12.92
N GLY A 44 -19.03 -8.74 12.80
CA GLY A 44 -17.62 -8.55 12.49
C GLY A 44 -16.70 -8.88 13.68
N ALA A 45 -15.40 -8.98 13.44
CA ALA A 45 -14.42 -9.19 14.50
C ALA A 45 -14.45 -8.04 15.53
N PHE A 46 -14.60 -8.38 16.80
CA PHE A 46 -14.65 -7.47 17.94
C PHE A 46 -13.43 -7.72 18.81
N VAL A 47 -12.47 -6.82 18.73
CA VAL A 47 -11.09 -7.05 19.17
C VAL A 47 -10.78 -6.17 20.36
N ASP A 48 -10.11 -6.73 21.37
CA ASP A 48 -9.60 -5.98 22.50
C ASP A 48 -8.73 -4.81 22.03
N MET A 49 -9.04 -3.60 22.51
CA MET A 49 -8.30 -2.39 22.18
C MET A 49 -6.81 -2.46 22.54
N TYR A 50 -6.43 -3.19 23.60
CA TYR A 50 -5.02 -3.37 23.98
C TYR A 50 -4.25 -4.29 23.02
N LYS A 51 -4.97 -5.11 22.24
CA LYS A 51 -4.41 -6.01 21.23
C LYS A 51 -4.69 -5.55 19.81
N LEU A 52 -5.39 -4.42 19.65
CA LEU A 52 -5.84 -3.91 18.36
C LEU A 52 -4.69 -3.72 17.37
N GLU A 53 -3.52 -3.26 17.83
CA GLU A 53 -2.34 -3.06 16.97
C GLU A 53 -1.88 -4.36 16.27
N LYS A 54 -2.09 -5.55 16.88
CA LYS A 54 -1.79 -6.85 16.26
C LYS A 54 -2.71 -7.17 15.07
N TYR A 55 -3.93 -6.62 15.08
CA TYR A 55 -4.99 -6.91 14.12
C TYR A 55 -5.37 -5.74 13.22
N LYS A 56 -4.78 -4.56 13.46
CA LYS A 56 -4.68 -3.57 12.41
C LYS A 56 -3.84 -4.22 11.33
N GLN A 57 -4.51 -4.81 10.34
CA GLN A 57 -3.89 -5.05 9.05
C GLN A 57 -3.16 -3.76 8.73
N SER A 58 -1.85 -3.85 8.54
CA SER A 58 -1.11 -2.84 7.82
C SER A 58 -1.69 -2.83 6.40
N ASN A 59 -2.86 -2.20 6.25
CA ASN A 59 -3.11 -1.37 5.09
C ASN A 59 -2.14 -0.20 5.22
N GLU A 60 -0.83 -0.48 5.25
CA GLU A 60 0.06 0.34 4.47
C GLU A 60 -0.51 0.18 3.07
N THR A 61 -1.42 1.08 2.71
CA THR A 61 -1.63 1.43 1.33
C THR A 61 -0.27 1.92 0.87
N VAL A 62 0.60 0.96 0.51
CA VAL A 62 1.89 1.23 -0.08
C VAL A 62 1.52 2.03 -1.31
N GLU A 63 1.79 3.33 -1.26
CA GLU A 63 1.45 4.19 -2.38
C GLU A 63 2.15 3.62 -3.61
N PRO A 64 1.42 3.36 -4.71
CA PRO A 64 2.03 2.78 -5.90
C PRO A 64 3.15 3.69 -6.37
N LEU A 65 4.29 3.09 -6.69
CA LEU A 65 5.45 3.82 -7.20
C LEU A 65 5.09 4.63 -8.45
N LEU A 66 4.30 4.04 -9.35
CA LEU A 66 3.84 4.62 -10.60
C LEU A 66 2.41 4.19 -10.88
N THR A 67 1.55 5.14 -11.20
CA THR A 67 0.20 4.92 -11.72
C THR A 67 0.06 5.65 -13.04
N ILE A 68 -0.29 4.91 -14.10
CA ILE A 68 -0.61 5.46 -15.42
C ILE A 68 -2.05 5.07 -15.72
N THR A 69 -2.90 6.05 -15.98
CA THR A 69 -4.30 5.81 -16.36
C THR A 69 -4.61 6.52 -17.67
N LEU A 70 -5.31 5.81 -18.54
CA LEU A 70 -5.83 6.28 -19.82
C LEU A 70 -7.35 6.15 -19.77
N THR A 71 -8.07 7.19 -20.20
CA THR A 71 -9.54 7.11 -20.36
C THR A 71 -9.93 6.32 -21.60
N ASP A 72 -9.09 6.39 -22.63
CA ASP A 72 -9.18 5.67 -23.90
C ASP A 72 -7.77 5.60 -24.53
N ILE A 73 -7.62 4.89 -25.64
CA ILE A 73 -6.31 4.59 -26.25
C ILE A 73 -5.57 5.83 -26.78
N ASP A 74 -6.31 6.88 -27.16
CA ASP A 74 -5.77 8.11 -27.73
C ASP A 74 -5.68 9.26 -26.71
N ALA A 75 -6.18 9.03 -25.49
CA ALA A 75 -6.18 10.02 -24.43
C ALA A 75 -4.76 10.37 -23.95
N LYS A 76 -4.63 11.60 -23.47
CA LYS A 76 -3.44 12.01 -22.73
C LYS A 76 -3.40 11.27 -21.38
N PRO A 77 -2.34 10.50 -21.07
CA PRO A 77 -2.27 9.75 -19.83
C PRO A 77 -2.20 10.68 -18.61
N ILE A 78 -2.91 10.29 -17.54
CA ILE A 78 -2.68 10.82 -16.20
C ILE A 78 -1.60 9.94 -15.57
N VAL A 79 -0.49 10.56 -15.20
CA VAL A 79 0.67 9.85 -14.62
C VAL A 79 0.90 10.39 -13.22
N ARG A 80 0.97 9.48 -12.25
CA ARG A 80 1.36 9.76 -10.87
C ARG A 80 2.60 8.95 -10.52
N TYR A 81 3.60 9.60 -9.96
CA TYR A 81 4.84 8.96 -9.50
C TYR A 81 5.06 9.29 -8.03
N LYS A 82 5.20 8.26 -7.19
CA LYS A 82 5.29 8.39 -5.71
C LYS A 82 4.19 9.30 -5.15
N GLY A 83 2.94 9.03 -5.54
CA GLY A 83 1.75 9.79 -5.13
C GLY A 83 1.54 11.15 -5.85
N LYS A 84 2.57 11.74 -6.47
CA LYS A 84 2.50 13.07 -7.10
C LYS A 84 2.13 12.98 -8.57
N GLN A 85 1.16 13.78 -9.01
CA GLN A 85 0.83 13.91 -10.43
C GLN A 85 1.94 14.62 -11.19
N ILE A 86 2.32 14.08 -12.34
CA ILE A 86 3.27 14.68 -13.26
C ILE A 86 2.48 15.37 -14.38
N ASP A 87 2.63 16.68 -14.48
CA ASP A 87 2.04 17.51 -15.54
C ASP A 87 3.09 17.87 -16.61
N ARG A 88 2.67 18.54 -17.71
CA ARG A 88 3.56 18.98 -18.82
C ARG A 88 4.52 17.88 -19.34
N LYS A 89 4.00 16.67 -19.44
CA LYS A 89 4.70 15.47 -19.92
C LYS A 89 5.02 15.60 -21.41
N LEU A 90 6.24 15.26 -21.78
CA LEU A 90 6.70 15.18 -23.17
C LEU A 90 6.74 13.73 -23.65
N ARG A 91 7.26 12.83 -22.81
CA ARG A 91 7.34 11.40 -23.11
C ARG A 91 7.04 10.58 -21.86
N VAL A 92 6.24 9.53 -22.03
CA VAL A 92 5.98 8.51 -21.01
C VAL A 92 6.16 7.16 -21.68
N ALA A 93 7.16 6.41 -21.25
CA ALA A 93 7.41 5.05 -21.69
C ALA A 93 7.42 4.12 -20.48
N PHE A 94 6.65 3.05 -20.60
CA PHE A 94 6.64 1.93 -19.67
C PHE A 94 6.81 0.68 -20.51
N ASP A 95 7.88 -0.05 -20.23
CA ASP A 95 8.15 -1.32 -20.89
C ASP A 95 8.34 -2.38 -19.81
N TRP A 96 7.71 -3.52 -20.03
CA TRP A 96 7.79 -4.66 -19.15
C TRP A 96 7.83 -5.91 -20.00
N GLU A 97 8.92 -6.65 -19.84
CA GLU A 97 9.13 -7.92 -20.50
C GLU A 97 9.29 -9.02 -19.45
N THR A 98 9.12 -10.26 -19.87
CA THR A 98 9.42 -11.43 -19.02
C THR A 98 10.18 -12.46 -19.84
N GLN A 99 11.21 -13.08 -19.26
CA GLN A 99 11.97 -14.16 -19.90
C GLN A 99 11.18 -15.48 -19.90
N SER A 100 10.24 -15.64 -18.98
CA SER A 100 9.37 -16.81 -18.82
C SER A 100 8.26 -16.49 -17.82
N ILE A 101 7.10 -17.15 -17.87
CA ILE A 101 5.93 -16.90 -17.02
C ILE A 101 6.27 -16.60 -15.54
N ASP A 102 7.26 -17.29 -14.96
CA ASP A 102 7.63 -17.17 -13.54
C ASP A 102 8.84 -16.27 -13.25
N LYS A 103 9.47 -15.66 -14.26
CA LYS A 103 10.63 -14.77 -14.10
C LYS A 103 10.25 -13.33 -14.37
N ILE A 104 10.35 -12.51 -13.33
CA ILE A 104 10.20 -11.06 -13.43
C ILE A 104 11.45 -10.50 -14.10
N ASN A 105 11.34 -9.91 -15.31
CA ASN A 105 12.45 -9.12 -15.87
C ASN A 105 12.43 -7.70 -15.31
N ARG A 106 13.43 -6.93 -15.74
CA ARG A 106 13.60 -5.51 -15.44
C ARG A 106 12.49 -4.69 -16.11
N THR A 107 11.63 -4.08 -15.31
CA THR A 107 10.68 -3.05 -15.77
C THR A 107 11.46 -1.79 -16.14
N TYR A 108 11.31 -1.31 -17.38
CA TYR A 108 11.84 -0.02 -17.80
C TYR A 108 10.78 1.08 -17.66
N ILE A 109 11.16 2.18 -17.01
CA ILE A 109 10.30 3.36 -16.84
C ILE A 109 11.09 4.56 -17.32
N HIS A 110 10.49 5.38 -18.17
CA HIS A 110 11.03 6.68 -18.58
C HIS A 110 9.92 7.71 -18.68
N ILE A 111 10.03 8.77 -17.89
CA ILE A 111 9.08 9.89 -17.87
C ILE A 111 9.87 11.18 -18.06
N GLU A 112 9.65 11.85 -19.17
CA GLU A 112 10.20 13.16 -19.47
C GLU A 112 9.11 14.22 -19.34
N HIS A 113 9.38 15.28 -18.58
CA HIS A 113 8.44 16.38 -18.37
C HIS A 113 9.13 17.73 -18.22
N VAL A 114 8.38 18.81 -18.42
CA VAL A 114 8.87 20.17 -18.15
C VAL A 114 8.42 20.61 -16.75
N PRO A 115 9.34 20.97 -15.84
CA PRO A 115 8.99 21.48 -14.53
C PRO A 115 8.15 22.76 -14.61
N SER A 116 7.22 22.95 -13.67
CA SER A 116 6.28 24.08 -13.68
C SER A 116 6.97 25.44 -13.52
N ASP A 117 8.10 25.49 -12.82
CA ASP A 117 8.91 26.67 -12.54
C ASP A 117 9.96 26.98 -13.61
N ASN A 118 10.04 26.16 -14.67
CA ASN A 118 11.13 26.26 -15.63
C ASN A 118 10.96 27.45 -16.59
N LYS A 119 11.81 28.47 -16.41
CA LYS A 119 11.89 29.68 -17.26
C LYS A 119 12.67 29.46 -18.57
N HIS A 120 13.37 28.34 -18.73
CA HIS A 120 14.32 28.11 -19.83
C HIS A 120 14.10 26.83 -20.64
N PHE A 121 12.88 26.27 -20.63
CA PHE A 121 12.48 25.09 -21.43
C PHE A 121 13.29 23.79 -21.20
N ASN A 122 14.09 23.68 -20.14
CA ASN A 122 14.78 22.41 -19.85
C ASN A 122 13.76 21.31 -19.43
N THR A 123 14.11 20.05 -19.70
CA THR A 123 13.29 18.88 -19.34
C THR A 123 13.91 18.14 -18.16
N GLU A 124 13.06 17.52 -17.35
CA GLU A 124 13.45 16.59 -16.28
C GLU A 124 13.05 15.17 -16.67
N VAL A 125 13.89 14.21 -16.27
CA VAL A 125 13.72 12.79 -16.61
C VAL A 125 13.69 11.96 -15.33
N ILE A 126 12.62 11.19 -15.15
CA ILE A 126 12.53 10.11 -14.17
C ILE A 126 12.76 8.80 -14.93
N GLN A 127 13.80 8.06 -14.56
CA GLN A 127 14.20 6.85 -15.27
C GLN A 127 14.55 5.70 -14.31
N HIS A 128 14.09 4.50 -14.65
CA HIS A 128 14.42 3.25 -13.94
C HIS A 128 14.84 2.16 -14.92
N ASN A 129 15.82 1.35 -14.51
CA ASN A 129 16.32 0.18 -15.24
C ASN A 129 16.54 0.44 -16.74
N HIS A 130 17.18 1.56 -17.08
CA HIS A 130 17.49 1.88 -18.47
C HIS A 130 18.23 0.71 -19.12
N PRO A 131 17.81 0.23 -20.30
CA PRO A 131 18.48 -0.86 -20.98
C PRO A 131 19.95 -0.49 -21.22
N ILE A 132 20.86 -1.29 -20.68
CA ILE A 132 22.27 -1.20 -21.06
C ILE A 132 22.36 -1.98 -22.37
N VAL A 133 22.53 -1.26 -23.47
CA VAL A 133 22.82 -1.89 -24.76
C VAL A 133 24.31 -2.26 -24.74
N GLU A 134 24.63 -3.55 -24.69
CA GLU A 134 25.99 -4.03 -24.91
C GLU A 134 26.28 -3.95 -26.41
N GLU A 135 27.18 -3.06 -26.81
CA GLU A 135 27.65 -2.96 -28.19
C GLU A 135 28.63 -4.12 -28.46
N GLN A 136 28.23 -5.08 -29.29
CA GLN A 136 29.14 -6.12 -29.76
C GLN A 136 30.10 -5.52 -30.78
N VAL A 137 31.28 -5.10 -30.31
CA VAL A 137 32.36 -4.67 -31.19
C VAL A 137 33.16 -5.92 -31.60
N GLU A 138 33.02 -6.36 -32.85
CA GLU A 138 33.91 -7.37 -33.42
C GLU A 138 35.30 -6.76 -33.67
N ILE A 139 36.26 -7.10 -32.81
CA ILE A 139 37.65 -6.67 -32.95
C ILE A 139 38.41 -7.74 -33.73
N TYR A 140 38.75 -7.45 -34.99
CA TYR A 140 39.67 -8.28 -35.77
C TYR A 140 41.11 -7.90 -35.45
N TRP A 141 41.91 -8.86 -34.99
CA TRP A 141 43.36 -8.73 -34.93
C TRP A 141 43.93 -9.07 -36.31
N LEU A 142 44.45 -8.07 -37.02
CA LEU A 142 45.22 -8.23 -38.26
C LEU A 142 46.67 -8.63 -37.95
#